data_AF-A0A3D2M471-F1
#
_entry.id   AF-A0A3D2M471-F1
#
_cell.length_a   1.000
_cell.length_b   1.000
_cell.length_c   1.000
_cell.angle_alpha   90.00
_cell.angle_beta   90.00
_cell.angle_gamma   90.00
#
_symmetry.space_group_name_H-M   'P 1'
#
loop_
_entity.id
_entity.type
_entity.pdbx_description
1 polymer ?
#
loop_
_entity_poly.entity_id
_entity_poly.type
_entity_poly.pdbx_seq_one_letter_code
_entity_poly.pdbx_strand_id
1 'polypeptide(L)'
;GLQSYLKTSGGKGLHILVPLEPVHSWTEVKAFSQGIAQYMAKLLPQHFSAVSGPKNRVGKIFIDYLRNSQGASTVAAYSVRAREGLSVSVPIHRDELTDLKGANLWTIRNLMQRLEEQGDDDPWAGIDETGQTITEEMRERLGMK
;
A
#
# COMPACT_ATOMS: atom_id res chain seq x y z
N GLY A 1 -7.61 -10.50 -9.45
CA GLY A 1 -8.65 -9.47 -9.60
C GLY A 1 -8.00 -8.16 -9.91
N LEU A 2 -7.17 -7.65 -8.99
CA LEU A 2 -6.33 -6.47 -9.22
C LEU A 2 -4.87 -6.83 -8.92
N GLN A 3 -3.97 -6.44 -9.83
CA GLN A 3 -2.53 -6.52 -9.61
C GLN A 3 -2.12 -5.41 -8.63
N SER A 4 -1.23 -5.74 -7.70
CA SER A 4 -0.84 -4.84 -6.61
C SER A 4 0.65 -4.88 -6.35
N TYR A 5 1.21 -3.72 -6.05
CA TYR A 5 2.63 -3.48 -5.90
C TYR A 5 2.93 -3.04 -4.47
N LEU A 6 3.88 -3.69 -3.83
CA LEU A 6 4.17 -3.52 -2.40
C LEU A 6 5.42 -2.67 -2.21
N LYS A 7 5.40 -1.84 -1.16
CA LYS A 7 6.62 -1.22 -0.65
C LYS A 7 6.57 -1.05 0.86
N THR A 8 7.74 -1.09 1.49
CA THR A 8 7.88 -0.61 2.86
C THR A 8 7.64 0.90 2.91
N SER A 9 7.02 1.37 3.98
CA SER A 9 6.81 2.82 4.13
C SER A 9 8.09 3.59 4.50
N GLY A 10 9.16 2.92 4.93
CA GLY A 10 10.25 3.54 5.69
C GLY A 10 9.84 3.90 7.13
N GLY A 11 8.65 3.48 7.57
CA GLY A 11 8.08 3.82 8.87
C GLY A 11 7.77 2.58 9.69
N LYS A 12 6.48 2.37 9.98
CA LYS A 12 6.00 1.22 10.78
C LYS A 12 5.05 0.29 10.02
N GLY A 13 4.76 0.58 8.75
CA GLY A 13 3.78 -0.17 7.96
C GLY A 13 4.19 -0.33 6.50
N LEU A 14 3.29 -0.90 5.72
CA LEU A 14 3.45 -1.19 4.30
C LEU A 14 2.50 -0.32 3.49
N HIS A 15 2.88 -0.02 2.25
CA HIS A 15 1.99 0.57 1.27
C HIS A 15 1.71 -0.44 0.16
N ILE A 16 0.45 -0.50 -0.26
CA ILE A 16 -0.02 -1.32 -1.38
C ILE A 16 -0.50 -0.33 -2.45
N LEU A 17 0.14 -0.34 -3.61
CA LEU A 17 -0.25 0.45 -4.76
C LEU A 17 -1.01 -0.45 -5.73
N VAL A 18 -2.10 0.07 -6.25
CA VAL A 18 -2.95 -0.62 -7.24
C VAL A 18 -3.12 0.38 -8.40
N PRO A 19 -2.37 0.24 -9.50
CA PRO A 19 -2.54 1.10 -10.66
C PRO A 19 -3.94 0.91 -11.24
N LEU A 20 -4.55 1.99 -11.71
CA LEU A 20 -5.88 2.00 -12.33
C LEU A 20 -5.84 2.87 -13.57
N GLU A 21 -6.58 2.49 -14.60
CA GLU A 21 -6.81 3.38 -15.73
C GLU A 21 -7.52 4.67 -15.28
N PRO A 22 -7.18 5.83 -15.87
CA PRO A 22 -7.69 7.14 -15.45
C PRO A 22 -9.13 7.40 -15.94
N VAL A 23 -10.02 6.43 -15.77
CA VAL A 23 -11.42 6.47 -16.18
C VAL A 23 -12.39 6.69 -15.01
N HIS A 24 -11.89 6.64 -13.77
CA HIS A 24 -12.67 6.83 -12.55
C HIS A 24 -12.38 8.19 -11.90
N SER A 25 -13.41 8.78 -11.29
CA SER A 25 -13.26 9.98 -10.47
C SER A 25 -12.54 9.71 -9.14
N TRP A 26 -12.00 10.78 -8.54
CA TRP A 26 -11.43 10.73 -7.18
C TRP A 26 -12.40 10.14 -6.15
N THR A 27 -13.69 10.50 -6.25
CA THR A 27 -14.73 10.02 -5.34
C THR A 27 -14.93 8.51 -5.50
N GLU A 28 -14.96 7.99 -6.73
CA GLU A 28 -15.15 6.57 -6.99
C GLU A 28 -13.97 5.73 -6.50
N VAL A 29 -12.74 6.15 -6.79
CA VAL A 29 -11.52 5.45 -6.34
C VAL A 29 -11.43 5.46 -4.81
N LYS A 30 -11.73 6.61 -4.18
CA LYS A 30 -11.76 6.70 -2.71
C LYS A 30 -12.84 5.80 -2.11
N ALA A 31 -14.06 5.82 -2.65
CA ALA A 31 -15.15 4.97 -2.17
C ALA A 31 -14.80 3.48 -2.32
N PHE A 32 -14.19 3.08 -3.45
CA PHE A 32 -13.76 1.71 -3.68
C PHE A 32 -12.69 1.25 -2.67
N SER A 33 -11.65 2.06 -2.46
CA SER A 33 -10.62 1.76 -1.46
C SER A 33 -11.15 1.74 -0.02
N GLN A 34 -12.15 2.58 0.29
CA GLN A 34 -12.89 2.51 1.56
C GLN A 34 -13.69 1.21 1.68
N GLY A 35 -14.35 0.77 0.61
CA GLY A 35 -15.07 -0.50 0.55
C GLY A 35 -14.17 -1.69 0.85
N ILE A 36 -12.96 -1.71 0.29
CA ILE A 36 -11.93 -2.73 0.60
C ILE A 36 -11.58 -2.71 2.09
N ALA A 37 -11.31 -1.54 2.67
CA ALA A 37 -10.97 -1.42 4.08
C ALA A 37 -12.09 -1.93 5.00
N GLN A 38 -13.34 -1.58 4.69
CA GLN A 38 -14.53 -2.02 5.42
C GLN A 38 -14.77 -3.51 5.30
N TYR A 39 -14.62 -4.07 4.08
CA TYR A 39 -14.75 -5.50 3.83
C TYR A 39 -13.73 -6.30 4.65
N MET A 40 -12.46 -5.88 4.66
CA MET A 40 -11.41 -6.54 5.44
C MET A 40 -11.65 -6.42 6.95
N ALA A 41 -12.12 -5.27 7.43
CA ALA A 41 -12.48 -5.09 8.84
C ALA A 41 -13.71 -5.93 9.25
N LYS A 42 -14.62 -6.22 8.32
CA LYS A 42 -15.75 -7.13 8.55
C LYS A 42 -15.30 -8.60 8.56
N LEU A 43 -14.41 -8.98 7.65
CA LEU A 43 -13.94 -10.36 7.50
C LEU A 43 -12.99 -10.77 8.63
N LEU A 44 -12.07 -9.88 9.02
CA LEU A 44 -11.04 -10.13 10.02
C LEU A 44 -11.05 -9.02 11.08
N PRO A 45 -12.13 -8.88 11.86
CA PRO A 45 -12.32 -7.75 12.79
C PRO A 45 -11.31 -7.72 13.93
N GLN A 46 -10.64 -8.83 14.23
CA GLN A 46 -9.58 -8.88 15.24
C GLN A 46 -8.23 -8.36 14.72
N HIS A 47 -8.06 -8.27 13.40
CA HIS A 47 -6.82 -7.81 12.78
C HIS A 47 -6.94 -6.41 12.20
N PHE A 48 -8.11 -6.05 11.64
CA PHE A 48 -8.27 -4.82 10.89
C PHE A 48 -9.30 -3.85 11.48
N SER A 49 -9.05 -2.56 11.25
CA SER A 49 -9.99 -1.47 11.47
C SER A 49 -10.13 -0.66 10.18
N ALA A 50 -11.34 -0.19 9.90
CA ALA A 50 -11.66 0.73 8.81
C ALA A 50 -11.93 2.16 9.29
N VAL A 51 -11.72 2.45 10.58
CA VAL A 51 -11.97 3.76 11.18
C VAL A 51 -10.64 4.40 11.57
N SER A 52 -10.45 5.66 11.17
CA SER A 52 -9.24 6.41 11.44
C SER A 52 -9.11 6.75 12.93
N GLY A 53 -7.90 7.13 13.36
CA GLY A 53 -7.61 7.51 14.74
C GLY A 53 -7.05 6.36 15.60
N PRO A 54 -6.06 6.62 16.49
CA PRO A 54 -5.39 5.56 17.26
C PRO A 54 -6.32 4.72 18.14
N LYS A 55 -7.35 5.34 18.73
CA LYS A 55 -8.32 4.67 19.61
C LYS A 55 -9.12 3.58 18.90
N ASN A 56 -9.30 3.70 17.59
CA ASN A 56 -10.12 2.78 16.79
C ASN A 56 -9.35 1.56 16.28
N ARG A 57 -8.07 1.40 16.66
CA ARG A 57 -7.20 0.32 16.19
C ARG A 57 -6.26 -0.24 17.27
N VAL A 58 -6.67 -0.19 18.53
CA VAL A 58 -5.87 -0.78 19.62
C VAL A 58 -5.71 -2.29 19.36
N GLY A 59 -4.47 -2.75 19.20
CA GLY A 59 -4.16 -4.13 18.83
C GLY A 59 -4.48 -4.52 17.38
N LYS A 60 -4.83 -3.57 16.51
CA LYS A 60 -5.26 -3.80 15.13
C LYS A 60 -4.48 -2.93 14.14
N ILE A 61 -4.58 -3.28 12.86
CA ILE A 61 -4.06 -2.50 11.74
C ILE A 61 -5.20 -1.69 11.12
N PHE A 62 -5.01 -0.39 10.94
CA PHE A 62 -5.93 0.44 10.17
C PHE A 62 -5.54 0.41 8.68
N ILE A 63 -6.48 0.08 7.81
CA ILE A 63 -6.29 0.15 6.36
C ILE A 63 -6.60 1.59 5.93
N ASP A 64 -5.55 2.40 5.77
CA ASP A 64 -5.65 3.85 5.52
C ASP A 64 -6.00 4.18 4.07
N TYR A 65 -7.30 4.20 3.77
CA TYR A 65 -7.83 4.61 2.46
C TYR A 65 -7.88 6.14 2.26
N LEU A 66 -7.57 6.95 3.29
CA LEU A 66 -7.73 8.41 3.23
C LEU A 66 -6.74 9.08 2.27
N ARG A 67 -5.64 8.38 1.95
CA ARG A 67 -4.62 8.80 0.98
C ARG A 67 -5.14 8.91 -0.45
N ASN A 68 -6.31 8.35 -0.73
CA ASN A 68 -6.95 8.40 -2.04
C ASN A 68 -7.90 9.61 -2.20
N SER A 69 -7.87 10.56 -1.27
CA SER A 69 -8.58 11.84 -1.44
C SER A 69 -7.85 12.75 -2.41
N GLN A 70 -8.57 13.54 -3.19
CA GLN A 70 -7.95 14.55 -4.06
C GLN A 70 -7.04 15.48 -3.24
N GLY A 71 -5.81 15.67 -3.69
CA GLY A 71 -4.79 16.48 -3.00
C GLY A 71 -4.04 15.76 -1.87
N ALA A 72 -4.47 14.56 -1.47
CA ALA A 72 -3.68 13.72 -0.56
C ALA A 72 -2.51 13.07 -1.30
N SER A 73 -1.48 12.65 -0.55
CA SER A 73 -0.29 12.03 -1.12
C SER A 73 0.21 10.84 -0.30
N THR A 74 1.00 10.02 -0.98
CA THR A 74 1.73 8.89 -0.43
C THR A 74 3.22 9.11 -0.71
N VAL A 75 4.08 8.77 0.24
CA VAL A 75 5.54 8.88 0.07
C VAL A 75 5.98 8.06 -1.15
N ALA A 76 6.81 8.64 -2.01
CA ALA A 76 7.26 8.01 -3.25
C ALA A 76 8.14 6.78 -2.97
N ALA A 77 8.18 5.84 -3.92
CA ALA A 77 9.19 4.78 -3.90
C ALA A 77 10.60 5.39 -3.90
N TYR A 78 11.53 4.76 -3.19
CA TYR A 78 12.92 5.18 -2.99
C TYR A 78 13.13 6.54 -2.31
N SER A 79 12.06 7.22 -1.88
CA SER A 79 12.20 8.48 -1.13
C SER A 79 12.52 8.26 0.35
N VAL A 80 13.29 9.19 0.90
CA VAL A 80 13.77 9.19 2.29
C VAL A 80 12.68 9.68 3.24
N ARG A 81 12.64 9.13 4.45
CA ARG A 81 11.79 9.58 5.56
C ARG A 81 12.61 10.43 6.53
N ALA A 82 12.06 11.57 6.93
CA ALA A 82 12.60 12.40 8.01
C ALA A 82 12.34 11.73 9.38
N ARG A 83 13.08 10.66 9.66
CA ARG A 83 13.05 9.87 10.89
C ARG A 83 14.47 9.47 11.27
N GLU A 84 14.65 9.00 12.50
CA GLU A 84 15.92 8.44 12.94
C GLU A 84 16.39 7.34 11.97
N GLY A 85 17.66 7.41 11.58
CA GLY A 85 18.27 6.51 10.59
C GLY A 85 18.02 6.88 9.12
N LEU A 86 17.17 7.88 8.80
CA LEU A 86 16.86 8.29 7.43
C LEU A 86 16.44 7.10 6.55
N SER A 87 15.44 6.36 7.05
CA SER A 87 14.88 5.20 6.37
C SER A 87 14.27 5.55 5.02
N VAL A 88 14.28 4.59 4.11
CA VAL A 88 13.80 4.73 2.73
C VAL A 88 12.55 3.87 2.54
N SER A 89 11.62 4.37 1.73
CA SER A 89 10.43 3.62 1.29
C SER A 89 10.78 2.72 0.10
N VAL A 90 11.00 1.42 0.31
CA VAL A 90 11.57 0.52 -0.72
C VAL A 90 10.51 -0.45 -1.29
N PRO A 91 10.33 -0.52 -2.63
CA PRO A 91 9.61 -1.59 -3.32
C PRO A 91 10.10 -2.99 -2.94
N ILE A 92 9.18 -3.94 -2.82
CA ILE A 92 9.49 -5.33 -2.42
C ILE A 92 8.64 -6.31 -3.22
N HIS A 93 9.14 -7.53 -3.41
CA HIS A 93 8.31 -8.63 -3.89
C HIS A 93 7.35 -9.07 -2.78
N ARG A 94 6.25 -9.71 -3.20
CA ARG A 94 5.28 -10.29 -2.28
C ARG A 94 5.89 -11.39 -1.40
N ASP A 95 6.79 -12.17 -1.97
CA ASP A 95 7.36 -13.35 -1.30
C ASP A 95 8.38 -12.96 -0.21
N GLU A 96 8.97 -11.76 -0.30
CA GLU A 96 9.87 -11.23 0.73
C GLU A 96 9.13 -10.78 2.00
N LEU A 97 7.80 -10.62 1.94
CA LEU A 97 7.01 -10.02 3.00
C LEU A 97 7.13 -10.76 4.34
N THR A 98 7.20 -12.10 4.30
CA THR A 98 7.30 -12.95 5.50
C THR A 98 8.64 -12.83 6.21
N ASP A 99 9.67 -12.40 5.49
CA ASP A 99 11.04 -12.31 6.02
C ASP A 99 11.37 -10.92 6.56
N LEU A 100 10.58 -9.90 6.20
CA LEU A 100 10.77 -8.54 6.67
C LEU A 100 10.66 -8.44 8.20
N LYS A 101 11.73 -7.93 8.83
CA LYS A 101 11.78 -7.68 10.28
C LYS A 101 11.24 -6.30 10.67
N GLY A 102 10.92 -5.45 9.71
CA GLY A 102 10.42 -4.10 9.94
C GLY A 102 10.14 -3.36 8.63
N ALA A 103 9.50 -2.20 8.75
CA ALA A 103 9.16 -1.35 7.60
C ALA A 103 10.20 -0.24 7.33
N ASN A 104 11.33 -0.24 8.05
CA ASN A 104 12.38 0.78 8.02
C ASN A 104 13.79 0.16 7.92
N LEU A 105 13.90 -1.03 7.33
CA LEU A 105 15.15 -1.81 7.22
C LEU A 105 16.19 -1.11 6.33
N TRP A 106 15.72 -0.46 5.27
CA TRP A 106 16.56 0.26 4.34
C TRP A 106 16.60 1.75 4.69
N THR A 107 17.78 2.33 4.53
CA THR A 107 18.16 3.70 4.84
C THR A 107 19.02 4.23 3.71
N ILE A 108 19.32 5.53 3.73
CA ILE A 108 20.26 6.12 2.78
C ILE A 108 21.66 5.46 2.80
N ARG A 109 22.01 4.71 3.86
CA ARG A 109 23.34 4.11 4.04
C ARG A 109 23.46 2.71 3.43
N ASN A 110 22.36 1.97 3.32
CA ASN A 110 22.35 0.57 2.84
C ASN A 110 21.40 0.34 1.65
N LEU A 111 20.77 1.40 1.13
CA LEU A 111 19.91 1.29 -0.06
C LEU A 111 20.69 0.77 -1.27
N MET A 112 21.92 1.25 -1.50
CA MET A 112 22.73 0.81 -2.64
C MET A 112 23.04 -0.68 -2.60
N GLN A 113 23.38 -1.21 -1.41
CA GLN A 113 23.58 -2.65 -1.23
C GLN A 113 22.32 -3.45 -1.64
N ARG A 114 21.13 -3.00 -1.23
CA ARG A 114 19.87 -3.64 -1.64
C ARG A 114 19.70 -3.62 -3.16
N LEU A 115 19.98 -2.49 -3.82
CA LEU A 115 19.83 -2.37 -5.27
C LEU A 115 20.84 -3.27 -6.01
N GLU A 116 22.07 -3.38 -5.51
CA GLU A 116 23.09 -4.29 -6.05
C GLU A 116 22.69 -5.76 -5.88
N GLU A 117 22.16 -6.15 -4.72
CA GLU A 117 21.66 -7.51 -4.46
C GLU A 117 20.44 -7.86 -5.32
N GLN A 118 19.57 -6.89 -5.58
CA GLN A 118 18.38 -7.05 -6.41
C GLN A 118 18.72 -7.16 -7.90
N GLY A 119 19.74 -6.42 -8.36
CA GLY A 119 20.10 -6.35 -9.78
C GLY A 119 18.92 -5.87 -10.64
N ASP A 120 18.66 -6.57 -11.74
CA ASP A 120 17.58 -6.24 -12.69
C ASP A 120 16.20 -6.80 -12.28
N ASP A 121 16.10 -7.54 -11.16
CA ASP A 121 14.85 -8.09 -10.66
C ASP A 121 14.03 -7.01 -9.94
N ASP A 122 13.43 -6.09 -10.71
CA ASP A 122 12.60 -5.02 -10.15
C ASP A 122 11.25 -5.57 -9.65
N PRO A 123 10.92 -5.46 -8.34
CA PRO A 123 9.63 -5.87 -7.82
C PRO A 123 8.43 -5.18 -8.47
N TRP A 124 8.66 -4.03 -9.12
CA TRP A 124 7.66 -3.22 -9.78
C TRP A 124 7.77 -3.20 -11.31
N ALA A 125 8.54 -4.10 -11.93
CA ALA A 125 8.81 -4.12 -13.37
C ALA A 125 7.57 -4.07 -14.31
N GLY A 126 6.37 -4.39 -13.81
CA GLY A 126 5.12 -4.37 -14.59
C GLY A 126 4.13 -3.25 -14.23
N ILE A 127 4.51 -2.30 -13.36
CA ILE A 127 3.55 -1.32 -12.80
C ILE A 127 2.98 -0.38 -13.87
N ASP A 128 3.80 0.01 -14.84
CA ASP A 128 3.42 0.95 -15.89
C ASP A 128 2.60 0.28 -17.00
N GLU A 129 2.76 -1.03 -17.20
CA GLU A 129 2.02 -1.85 -18.16
C GLU A 129 0.67 -2.32 -17.63
N THR A 130 0.40 -2.14 -16.34
CA THR A 130 -0.82 -2.65 -15.70
C THR A 130 -2.02 -1.75 -16.02
N GLY A 131 -2.71 -2.06 -17.12
CA GLY A 131 -4.03 -1.52 -17.47
C GLY A 131 -5.15 -2.31 -16.80
N GLN A 132 -5.71 -1.79 -15.71
CA GLN A 132 -6.84 -2.42 -15.01
C GLN A 132 -7.83 -1.36 -14.49
N THR A 133 -9.08 -1.77 -14.27
CA THR A 133 -10.18 -0.87 -13.93
C THR A 133 -11.02 -1.44 -12.78
N ILE A 134 -11.77 -0.58 -12.10
CA ILE A 134 -12.77 -1.00 -11.10
C ILE A 134 -14.01 -1.51 -11.85
N THR A 135 -14.35 -2.79 -11.68
CA THR A 135 -15.52 -3.41 -12.31
C THR A 135 -16.72 -3.49 -11.36
N GLU A 136 -17.92 -3.65 -11.92
CA GLU A 136 -19.14 -3.88 -11.12
C GLU A 136 -19.06 -5.15 -10.27
N GLU A 137 -18.51 -6.25 -10.79
CA GLU A 137 -18.28 -7.46 -10.01
C GLU A 137 -17.43 -7.19 -8.75
N MET A 138 -16.41 -6.32 -8.86
CA MET A 138 -15.61 -5.94 -7.69
C MET A 138 -16.41 -5.13 -6.68
N ARG A 139 -17.30 -4.23 -7.13
CA ARG A 139 -18.20 -3.47 -6.26
C ARG A 139 -19.18 -4.39 -5.53
N GLU A 140 -19.80 -5.32 -6.25
CA GLU A 140 -20.73 -6.32 -5.70
C GLU A 140 -20.06 -7.18 -4.63
N ARG A 141 -18.83 -7.66 -4.90
CA ARG A 141 -18.05 -8.43 -3.92
C ARG A 141 -17.75 -7.66 -2.64
N LEU A 142 -17.62 -6.33 -2.72
CA LEU A 142 -17.44 -5.45 -1.58
C LEU A 142 -18.77 -5.05 -0.91
N GLY A 143 -19.91 -5.45 -1.47
CA GLY A 143 -21.24 -5.06 -0.99
C GLY A 143 -21.54 -3.58 -1.21
N MET A 144 -20.87 -2.95 -2.19
CA MET A 144 -21.18 -1.60 -2.64
C MET A 144 -22.44 -1.66 -3.51
N LYS A 145 -23.37 -0.73 -3.29
CA LYS A 145 -24.58 -0.57 -4.12
C LYS A 145 -24.34 0.42 -5.24
#